data_AF-A0A6P4ARF4-F1
#
_entry.id   AF-A0A6P4ARF4-F1
#
_cell.length_a   1.000
_cell.length_b   1.000
_cell.length_c   1.000
_cell.angle_alpha   90.00
_cell.angle_beta   90.00
_cell.angle_gamma   90.00
#
_symmetry.space_group_name_H-M   'P 1'
#
loop_
_entity.id
_entity.type
_entity.pdbx_description
1 polymer ?
#
loop_
_entity_poly.entity_id
_entity_poly.type
_entity_poly.pdbx_seq_one_letter_code
_entity_poly.pdbx_strand_id
1 'polypeptide(L)'
;MYHANPSPSSPCSVTPLQLARSCQRKFLSLGRDLQSETLKKMAKKRDRRVAPTSNRPKERVESSTQQDQVDDSASSNRRLIIIFVFFFIVSPAISVLVYSIKFAPPRTESGTDSYVFQRGLIKPDMDYYEILTEHTKVSENSTHRHYTYPVLAYITPWNSRGYDLAKRFNSKFTHLAPVWYDLKSQGSSLVLEGRHNADMGWISELRKTGDARVLPRVVLEAFPKELLTKKKQRNKAINLIVSECKEMGYDGIVLESWSRWAGYGILHDPNMRSLALQFIKQLGHALHSVSSERSLQLIYVIGPPHSEKLQQHDFGPEDLKSLADAVDGFSLMTYDFSNPHSPGPNAPLKWIRSTLQLLRGTTSNSVRTLGRKIFLGINFYGNDFILSGDRGGGAITGRDYLSLLEKHRPIFQWEKNSGEHFFFYSDDVDNRHAVFYPSLMSISLRLEEAHKWGCGISIWEIGQGLDYFFDLL
;
A
#
# COMPACT_ATOMS: atom_id res chain seq x y z
N MET A 1 10.78 -58.46 30.93
CA MET A 1 11.15 -58.53 32.37
C MET A 1 12.13 -57.38 32.62
N TYR A 2 11.95 -56.66 33.74
CA TYR A 2 12.80 -55.59 34.32
C TYR A 2 12.54 -54.10 33.99
N HIS A 3 11.76 -53.49 34.92
CA HIS A 3 11.94 -52.26 35.73
C HIS A 3 12.03 -50.84 35.14
N ALA A 4 10.93 -50.09 35.35
CA ALA A 4 10.73 -48.90 36.22
C ALA A 4 11.86 -47.84 36.44
N ASN A 5 11.60 -46.62 35.93
CA ASN A 5 11.63 -45.24 36.50
C ASN A 5 12.63 -44.84 37.61
N PRO A 6 13.20 -43.60 37.56
CA PRO A 6 12.46 -42.43 38.09
C PRO A 6 12.65 -41.08 37.35
N SER A 7 11.64 -40.22 37.50
CA SER A 7 11.59 -38.79 37.19
C SER A 7 12.53 -37.93 38.05
N PRO A 8 12.89 -36.71 37.57
CA PRO A 8 12.67 -35.54 38.43
C PRO A 8 12.15 -34.26 37.72
N SER A 9 11.24 -33.58 38.44
CA SER A 9 11.02 -32.12 38.54
C SER A 9 10.79 -31.26 37.29
N SER A 10 9.52 -30.89 37.09
CA SER A 10 9.04 -29.78 36.27
C SER A 10 9.33 -28.39 36.90
N PRO A 11 9.65 -27.35 36.10
CA PRO A 11 9.27 -25.98 36.42
C PRO A 11 8.04 -25.56 35.61
N CYS A 12 7.18 -24.78 36.28
CA CYS A 12 5.87 -24.28 35.87
C CYS A 12 5.75 -23.83 34.40
N SER A 13 4.83 -24.45 33.67
CA SER A 13 4.28 -23.94 32.41
C SER A 13 3.09 -23.01 32.70
N VAL A 14 3.28 -21.71 32.45
CA VAL A 14 2.17 -20.76 32.39
C VAL A 14 1.50 -20.91 31.03
N THR A 15 0.21 -21.26 31.01
CA THR A 15 -0.53 -21.45 29.76
C THR A 15 -0.87 -20.11 29.10
N PRO A 16 -1.00 -20.04 27.75
CA PRO A 16 -1.34 -18.81 27.01
C PRO A 16 -2.63 -18.13 27.49
N LEU A 17 -3.56 -18.89 28.06
CA LEU A 17 -4.80 -18.40 28.65
C LEU A 17 -4.57 -17.56 29.94
N GLN A 18 -3.49 -17.82 30.69
CA GLN A 18 -3.13 -17.07 31.89
C GLN A 18 -2.42 -15.74 31.55
N LEU A 19 -1.63 -15.68 30.46
CA LEU A 19 -1.07 -14.42 29.94
C LEU A 19 -2.16 -13.49 29.38
N ALA A 20 -3.15 -14.04 28.68
CA ALA A 20 -4.28 -13.26 28.17
C ALA A 20 -5.12 -12.62 29.30
N ARG A 21 -5.38 -13.37 30.38
CA ARG A 21 -6.12 -12.85 31.56
C ARG A 21 -5.33 -11.82 32.37
N SER A 22 -3.99 -11.90 32.38
CA SER A 22 -3.11 -10.92 33.04
C SER A 22 -3.04 -9.58 32.28
N CYS A 23 -2.96 -9.63 30.94
CA CYS A 23 -3.00 -8.41 30.11
C CYS A 23 -4.35 -7.69 30.18
N GLN A 24 -5.47 -8.42 30.22
CA GLN A 24 -6.81 -7.82 30.28
C GLN A 24 -7.09 -7.14 31.64
N ARG A 25 -6.54 -7.67 32.75
CA ARG A 25 -6.61 -7.02 34.07
C ARG A 25 -5.74 -5.76 34.17
N LYS A 26 -4.56 -5.73 33.53
CA LYS A 26 -3.72 -4.51 33.46
C LYS A 26 -4.38 -3.40 32.63
N PHE A 27 -5.05 -3.75 31.53
CA PHE A 27 -5.78 -2.77 30.70
C PHE A 27 -7.00 -2.16 31.42
N LEU A 28 -7.74 -2.95 32.20
CA LEU A 28 -8.87 -2.48 33.01
C LEU A 28 -8.48 -1.71 34.28
N SER A 29 -7.22 -1.80 34.71
CA SER A 29 -6.65 -1.00 35.79
C SER A 29 -6.18 0.36 35.29
N LEU A 30 -5.45 0.41 34.16
CA LEU A 30 -5.03 1.68 33.55
C LEU A 30 -6.22 2.56 33.09
N GLY A 31 -7.31 1.93 32.63
CA GLY A 31 -8.53 2.66 32.23
C GLY A 31 -9.25 3.34 33.40
N ARG A 32 -9.15 2.80 34.62
CA ARG A 32 -9.77 3.40 35.82
C ARG A 32 -8.94 4.53 36.41
N ASP A 33 -7.62 4.45 36.32
CA ASP A 33 -6.73 5.51 36.81
C ASP A 33 -6.78 6.76 35.91
N LEU A 34 -6.92 6.60 34.59
CA LEU A 34 -7.09 7.74 33.67
C LEU A 34 -8.45 8.46 33.84
N GLN A 35 -9.53 7.75 34.17
CA GLN A 35 -10.83 8.39 34.45
C GLN A 35 -10.81 9.18 35.78
N SER A 36 -10.09 8.69 36.79
CA SER A 36 -9.93 9.35 38.09
C SER A 36 -9.13 10.66 38.01
N GLU A 37 -8.05 10.71 37.22
CA GLU A 37 -7.27 11.94 37.02
C GLU A 37 -8.02 13.00 36.20
N THR A 38 -8.88 12.58 35.26
CA THR A 38 -9.64 13.49 34.41
C THR A 38 -10.78 14.18 35.18
N LEU A 39 -11.44 13.45 36.10
CA LEU A 39 -12.49 13.99 36.98
C LEU A 39 -11.92 14.95 38.06
N LYS A 40 -10.72 14.68 38.60
CA LYS A 40 -10.05 15.59 39.56
C LYS A 40 -9.60 16.92 38.93
N LYS A 41 -9.29 16.95 37.63
CA LYS A 41 -8.93 18.19 36.91
C LYS A 41 -10.14 19.08 36.59
N MET A 42 -11.33 18.52 36.41
CA MET A 42 -12.55 19.30 36.17
C MET A 42 -13.15 19.92 37.43
N ALA A 43 -12.98 19.30 38.61
CA ALA A 43 -13.51 19.84 39.87
C ALA A 43 -12.72 21.05 40.42
N LYS A 44 -11.48 21.29 39.96
CA LYS A 44 -10.60 22.33 40.52
C LYS A 44 -10.75 23.72 39.87
N LYS A 45 -11.64 23.89 38.89
CA LYS A 45 -11.78 25.15 38.13
C LYS A 45 -13.07 25.93 38.43
N ARG A 46 -13.87 25.51 39.42
CA ARG A 46 -15.20 26.11 39.66
C ARG A 46 -15.41 26.81 41.01
N ASP A 47 -14.38 26.95 41.83
CA ASP A 47 -14.47 27.78 43.04
C ASP A 47 -13.38 28.84 43.05
N ARG A 48 -13.78 30.08 42.71
CA ARG A 48 -13.18 31.31 43.26
C ARG A 48 -13.98 32.54 42.83
N ARG A 49 -14.41 33.30 43.85
CA ARG A 49 -14.94 34.69 43.90
C ARG A 49 -16.46 34.79 44.02
N VAL A 50 -17.08 35.51 44.96
CA VAL A 50 -16.69 36.31 46.15
C VAL A 50 -17.98 36.43 47.01
N ALA A 51 -17.87 36.43 48.34
CA ALA A 51 -18.97 36.70 49.28
C ALA A 51 -19.23 38.21 49.46
N PRO A 52 -20.47 38.65 49.81
CA PRO A 52 -20.78 40.08 49.97
C PRO A 52 -20.58 40.56 51.41
N THR A 53 -20.07 41.77 51.57
CA THR A 53 -20.07 42.50 52.85
C THR A 53 -21.16 43.57 52.85
N SER A 54 -21.86 43.61 53.98
CA SER A 54 -22.90 44.56 54.38
C SER A 54 -22.39 45.99 54.50
N ASN A 55 -23.24 46.97 54.17
CA ASN A 55 -23.58 48.07 55.08
C ASN A 55 -24.81 48.85 54.57
N ARG A 56 -25.82 48.96 55.44
CA ARG A 56 -26.91 49.96 55.47
C ARG A 56 -26.45 51.07 56.45
N PRO A 57 -27.00 52.32 56.47
CA PRO A 57 -28.44 52.51 56.73
C PRO A 57 -29.13 53.80 56.21
N LYS A 58 -30.49 53.78 56.27
CA LYS A 58 -31.45 54.90 56.48
C LYS A 58 -31.56 55.97 55.36
N GLU A 59 -32.69 56.62 55.07
CA GLU A 59 -34.14 56.53 55.35
C GLU A 59 -34.80 57.64 54.46
N ARG A 60 -36.10 57.52 54.20
CA ARG A 60 -37.06 58.62 53.90
C ARG A 60 -37.39 59.05 52.45
N VAL A 61 -38.59 58.62 52.06
CA VAL A 61 -39.73 59.24 51.31
C VAL A 61 -39.57 60.69 50.81
N GLU A 62 -39.81 60.95 49.52
CA GLU A 62 -40.96 61.71 48.96
C GLU A 62 -40.91 61.90 47.43
N SER A 63 -42.11 62.10 46.89
CA SER A 63 -42.51 62.21 45.47
C SER A 63 -42.06 63.49 44.76
N SER A 64 -41.86 63.43 43.44
CA SER A 64 -42.59 64.24 42.43
C SER A 64 -41.89 64.18 41.06
N THR A 65 -42.67 64.59 40.07
CA THR A 65 -42.63 64.33 38.63
C THR A 65 -41.61 65.16 37.85
N GLN A 66 -41.32 64.67 36.63
CA GLN A 66 -41.02 65.40 35.38
C GLN A 66 -39.59 65.44 34.80
N GLN A 67 -39.58 65.10 33.51
CA GLN A 67 -38.77 65.60 32.39
C GLN A 67 -37.53 64.83 31.92
N ASP A 68 -37.78 64.00 30.89
CA ASP A 68 -37.11 64.00 29.58
C ASP A 68 -35.59 64.14 29.53
N GLN A 69 -34.89 63.01 29.73
CA GLN A 69 -33.58 62.73 29.12
C GLN A 69 -33.43 61.22 28.86
N VAL A 70 -34.23 60.65 27.96
CA VAL A 70 -34.01 59.29 27.48
C VAL A 70 -34.25 59.28 25.98
N ASP A 71 -33.22 59.63 25.19
CA ASP A 71 -33.15 59.16 23.79
C ASP A 71 -31.74 59.21 23.17
N ASP A 72 -30.77 59.94 23.75
CA ASP A 72 -29.42 60.00 23.17
C ASP A 72 -28.47 58.84 23.55
N SER A 73 -28.67 58.17 24.70
CA SER A 73 -27.72 57.13 25.16
C SER A 73 -27.92 55.78 24.47
N ALA A 74 -29.16 55.43 24.09
CA ALA A 74 -29.47 54.19 23.39
C ALA A 74 -28.99 54.23 21.92
N SER A 75 -29.12 55.39 21.27
CA SER A 75 -28.57 55.69 19.95
C SER A 75 -27.05 55.56 19.92
N SER A 76 -26.37 56.14 20.91
CA SER A 76 -24.90 56.12 21.04
C SER A 76 -24.36 54.71 21.28
N ASN A 77 -24.98 53.93 22.18
CA ASN A 77 -24.59 52.54 22.43
C ASN A 77 -24.82 51.64 21.20
N ARG A 78 -25.92 51.83 20.47
CA ARG A 78 -26.18 51.07 19.24
C ARG A 78 -25.16 51.42 18.15
N ARG A 79 -24.76 52.68 18.03
CA ARG A 79 -23.66 53.10 17.14
C ARG A 79 -22.31 52.50 17.56
N LEU A 80 -21.99 52.48 18.86
CA LEU A 80 -20.76 51.85 19.35
C LEU A 80 -20.73 50.35 19.09
N ILE A 81 -21.85 49.65 19.27
CA ILE A 81 -21.96 48.21 18.98
C ILE A 81 -21.80 47.94 17.48
N ILE A 82 -22.42 48.75 16.63
CA ILE A 82 -22.27 48.63 15.16
C ILE A 82 -20.82 48.87 14.75
N ILE A 83 -20.16 49.89 15.29
CA ILE A 83 -18.74 50.18 15.04
C ILE A 83 -17.88 49.00 15.53
N PHE A 84 -18.16 48.45 16.70
CA PHE A 84 -17.41 47.32 17.25
C PHE A 84 -17.57 46.06 16.39
N VAL A 85 -18.80 45.70 16.00
CA VAL A 85 -19.04 44.55 15.12
C VAL A 85 -18.38 44.75 13.76
N PHE A 86 -18.44 45.96 13.20
CA PHE A 86 -17.83 46.25 11.92
C PHE A 86 -16.30 46.17 11.97
N PHE A 87 -15.65 46.73 13.00
CA PHE A 87 -14.19 46.73 13.11
C PHE A 87 -13.58 45.43 13.63
N PHE A 88 -14.27 44.69 14.51
CA PHE A 88 -13.70 43.50 15.16
C PHE A 88 -14.23 42.18 14.60
N ILE A 89 -15.31 42.18 13.82
CA ILE A 89 -15.87 40.96 13.22
C ILE A 89 -15.86 41.07 11.70
N VAL A 90 -16.46 42.12 11.13
CA VAL A 90 -16.62 42.24 9.68
C VAL A 90 -15.30 42.58 9.00
N SER A 91 -14.55 43.56 9.49
CA SER A 91 -13.27 43.98 8.90
C SER A 91 -12.20 42.87 8.93
N PRO A 92 -12.03 42.09 10.02
CA PRO A 92 -11.13 40.94 10.02
C PRO A 92 -11.63 39.81 9.11
N ALA A 93 -12.93 39.53 9.07
CA ALA A 93 -13.49 38.51 8.17
C ALA A 93 -13.30 38.89 6.69
N ILE A 94 -13.52 40.16 6.32
CA ILE A 94 -13.23 40.68 4.99
C ILE A 94 -11.72 40.66 4.73
N SER A 95 -10.88 41.01 5.70
CA SER A 95 -9.43 40.96 5.54
C SER A 95 -8.92 39.53 5.36
N VAL A 96 -9.47 38.54 6.07
CA VAL A 96 -9.17 37.12 5.87
C VAL A 96 -9.69 36.64 4.51
N LEU A 97 -10.86 37.09 4.08
CA LEU A 97 -11.42 36.76 2.76
C LEU A 97 -10.60 37.38 1.62
N VAL A 98 -10.18 38.64 1.75
CA VAL A 98 -9.32 39.32 0.78
C VAL A 98 -7.92 38.73 0.80
N TYR A 99 -7.39 38.38 1.98
CA TYR A 99 -6.13 37.67 2.11
C TYR A 99 -6.22 36.27 1.48
N SER A 100 -7.30 35.53 1.69
CA SER A 100 -7.50 34.21 1.08
C SER A 100 -7.75 34.29 -0.41
N ILE A 101 -8.29 35.39 -0.96
CA ILE A 101 -8.43 35.61 -2.41
C ILE A 101 -7.12 36.10 -3.03
N LYS A 102 -6.38 37.02 -2.39
CA LYS A 102 -5.12 37.58 -2.91
C LYS A 102 -3.92 36.65 -2.74
N PHE A 103 -3.92 35.86 -1.67
CA PHE A 103 -2.89 34.88 -1.34
C PHE A 103 -3.42 33.45 -1.41
N ALA A 104 -4.60 33.26 -2.03
CA ALA A 104 -4.88 31.97 -2.66
C ALA A 104 -3.67 31.68 -3.55
N PRO A 105 -3.02 30.51 -3.42
CA PRO A 105 -2.06 30.11 -4.43
C PRO A 105 -2.77 30.26 -5.77
N PRO A 106 -2.12 30.86 -6.79
CA PRO A 106 -2.74 30.91 -8.10
C PRO A 106 -3.20 29.50 -8.40
N ARG A 107 -4.49 29.33 -8.75
CA ARG A 107 -4.90 28.11 -9.45
C ARG A 107 -4.03 28.10 -10.68
N THR A 108 -2.94 27.36 -10.62
CA THR A 108 -2.30 26.87 -11.82
C THR A 108 -3.41 26.06 -12.47
N GLU A 109 -4.05 26.66 -13.46
CA GLU A 109 -4.60 25.89 -14.58
C GLU A 109 -3.39 25.20 -15.22
N SER A 110 -2.86 24.18 -14.55
CA SER A 110 -1.96 23.22 -15.15
C SER A 110 -2.85 22.35 -16.00
N GLY A 111 -2.89 22.61 -17.30
CA GLY A 111 -3.52 21.74 -18.31
C GLY A 111 -2.86 20.35 -18.42
N THR A 112 -2.35 19.80 -17.31
CA THR A 112 -1.58 18.57 -17.17
C THR A 112 -2.10 17.65 -16.08
N ASP A 113 -3.07 18.08 -15.26
CA ASP A 113 -3.63 17.24 -14.20
C ASP A 113 -4.56 16.17 -14.80
N SER A 114 -4.48 14.91 -14.37
CA SER A 114 -5.38 13.86 -14.89
C SER A 114 -6.83 14.07 -14.45
N TYR A 115 -7.75 13.39 -15.13
CA TYR A 115 -9.19 13.41 -14.87
C TYR A 115 -9.50 13.24 -13.37
N VAL A 116 -8.87 12.27 -12.71
CA VAL A 116 -9.12 12.00 -11.28
C VAL A 116 -8.64 13.12 -10.35
N PHE A 117 -7.57 13.83 -10.72
CA PHE A 117 -7.11 15.03 -9.98
C PHE A 117 -8.05 16.21 -10.21
N GLN A 118 -8.39 16.51 -11.47
CA GLN A 118 -9.27 17.60 -11.85
C GLN A 118 -10.65 17.49 -11.17
N ARG A 119 -11.14 16.25 -11.03
CA ARG A 119 -12.44 15.95 -10.42
C ARG A 119 -12.41 15.81 -8.90
N GLY A 120 -11.22 15.85 -8.28
CA GLY A 120 -11.08 15.72 -6.82
C GLY A 120 -11.52 14.34 -6.29
N LEU A 121 -11.32 13.27 -7.08
CA LEU A 121 -11.76 11.91 -6.73
C LEU A 121 -10.81 11.21 -5.75
N ILE A 122 -9.62 11.77 -5.53
CA ILE A 122 -8.62 11.24 -4.59
C ILE A 122 -8.92 11.80 -3.19
N LYS A 123 -9.78 11.12 -2.44
CA LYS A 123 -10.25 11.58 -1.12
C LYS A 123 -10.54 10.42 -0.17
N PRO A 124 -10.44 10.63 1.15
CA PRO A 124 -10.79 9.61 2.15
C PRO A 124 -12.30 9.42 2.30
N ASP A 125 -13.10 10.45 2.04
CA ASP A 125 -14.56 10.38 2.07
C ASP A 125 -15.07 9.87 0.72
N MET A 126 -15.44 8.59 0.66
CA MET A 126 -15.81 7.89 -0.56
C MET A 126 -17.29 7.50 -0.56
N ASP A 127 -17.92 7.63 -1.71
CA ASP A 127 -19.28 7.17 -1.98
C ASP A 127 -19.26 6.03 -3.00
N TYR A 128 -20.01 4.95 -2.73
CA TYR A 128 -20.10 3.80 -3.64
C TYR A 128 -20.68 4.21 -4.99
N TYR A 129 -21.62 5.16 -5.00
CA TYR A 129 -22.24 5.63 -6.24
C TYR A 129 -21.26 6.42 -7.11
N GLU A 130 -20.38 7.22 -6.50
CA GLU A 130 -19.29 7.91 -7.21
C GLU A 130 -18.35 6.91 -7.88
N ILE A 131 -17.97 5.83 -7.19
CA ILE A 131 -17.14 4.76 -7.79
C ILE A 131 -17.85 4.10 -8.97
N LEU A 132 -19.10 3.67 -8.79
CA LEU A 132 -19.89 3.06 -9.86
C LEU A 132 -19.99 3.97 -11.10
N THR A 133 -20.04 5.29 -10.89
CA THR A 133 -20.17 6.28 -11.96
C THR A 133 -18.83 6.64 -12.61
N GLU A 134 -17.72 6.64 -11.86
CA GLU A 134 -16.44 7.20 -12.30
C GLU A 134 -15.38 6.13 -12.65
N HIS A 135 -15.54 4.87 -12.25
CA HIS A 135 -14.48 3.84 -12.33
C HIS A 135 -13.95 3.54 -13.74
N THR A 136 -14.73 3.79 -14.79
CA THR A 136 -14.34 3.61 -16.21
C THR A 136 -13.76 4.87 -16.85
N LYS A 137 -13.90 6.02 -16.20
CA LYS A 137 -13.54 7.33 -16.76
C LYS A 137 -12.06 7.61 -16.51
N VAL A 138 -11.38 7.95 -17.59
CA VAL A 138 -9.94 8.24 -17.61
C VAL A 138 -9.70 9.50 -18.44
N SER A 139 -8.52 10.07 -18.31
CA SER A 139 -8.08 11.23 -19.09
C SER A 139 -8.12 10.93 -20.58
N GLU A 140 -8.55 11.92 -21.38
CA GLU A 140 -8.52 11.81 -22.85
C GLU A 140 -7.10 11.51 -23.35
N ASN A 141 -6.11 12.17 -22.75
CA ASN A 141 -4.71 11.84 -22.96
C ASN A 141 -4.27 10.69 -22.06
N SER A 142 -4.46 9.45 -22.52
CA SER A 142 -3.96 8.26 -21.84
C SER A 142 -2.44 8.09 -21.93
N THR A 143 -1.76 8.91 -22.73
CA THR A 143 -0.32 8.75 -23.00
C THR A 143 0.57 9.41 -21.94
N HIS A 144 0.06 10.43 -21.25
CA HIS A 144 0.81 11.13 -20.22
C HIS A 144 1.03 10.25 -18.98
N ARG A 145 2.21 10.37 -18.38
CA ARG A 145 2.64 9.56 -17.24
C ARG A 145 2.97 10.47 -16.06
N HIS A 146 2.24 10.29 -14.96
CA HIS A 146 2.41 11.08 -13.74
C HIS A 146 3.52 10.55 -12.83
N TYR A 147 3.72 9.23 -12.82
CA TYR A 147 4.68 8.54 -11.99
C TYR A 147 6.00 8.30 -12.74
N THR A 148 6.99 9.14 -12.49
CA THR A 148 8.23 9.20 -13.30
C THR A 148 9.26 8.12 -13.01
N TYR A 149 9.12 7.37 -11.91
CA TYR A 149 9.98 6.22 -11.59
C TYR A 149 9.46 4.93 -12.25
N PRO A 150 10.30 3.90 -12.46
CA PRO A 150 9.89 2.69 -13.18
C PRO A 150 8.56 2.10 -12.69
N VAL A 151 7.71 1.72 -13.64
CA VAL A 151 6.44 1.03 -13.39
C VAL A 151 6.52 -0.34 -14.07
N LEU A 152 6.47 -1.40 -13.27
CA LEU A 152 6.33 -2.79 -13.70
C LEU A 152 4.86 -3.20 -13.55
N ALA A 153 4.26 -3.79 -14.57
CA ALA A 153 2.90 -4.30 -14.50
C ALA A 153 2.88 -5.79 -14.84
N TYR A 154 2.28 -6.61 -13.96
CA TYR A 154 2.04 -8.03 -14.23
C TYR A 154 0.76 -8.19 -15.05
N ILE A 155 0.75 -9.18 -15.96
CA ILE A 155 -0.39 -9.54 -16.81
C ILE A 155 -0.58 -11.05 -16.74
N THR A 156 -1.78 -11.52 -16.43
CA THR A 156 -2.03 -12.96 -16.28
C THR A 156 -2.95 -13.52 -17.37
N PRO A 157 -2.75 -14.76 -17.84
CA PRO A 157 -3.64 -15.39 -18.83
C PRO A 157 -5.10 -15.51 -18.38
N TRP A 158 -5.35 -15.66 -17.06
CA TRP A 158 -6.69 -15.83 -16.49
C TRP A 158 -7.45 -14.51 -16.28
N ASN A 159 -6.79 -13.34 -16.39
CA ASN A 159 -7.43 -12.03 -16.38
C ASN A 159 -7.15 -11.30 -17.71
N SER A 160 -7.76 -11.79 -18.79
CA SER A 160 -7.46 -11.35 -20.17
C SER A 160 -7.55 -9.83 -20.39
N ARG A 161 -8.38 -9.11 -19.61
CA ARG A 161 -8.48 -7.64 -19.63
C ARG A 161 -7.12 -6.95 -19.44
N GLY A 162 -6.19 -7.57 -18.70
CA GLY A 162 -4.84 -7.03 -18.51
C GLY A 162 -4.08 -6.84 -19.83
N TYR A 163 -4.31 -7.69 -20.84
CA TYR A 163 -3.68 -7.56 -22.16
C TYR A 163 -4.15 -6.31 -22.91
N ASP A 164 -5.45 -6.00 -22.83
CA ASP A 164 -6.03 -4.81 -23.46
C ASP A 164 -5.60 -3.53 -22.73
N LEU A 165 -5.57 -3.57 -21.39
CA LEU A 165 -5.11 -2.45 -20.57
C LEU A 165 -3.62 -2.16 -20.78
N ALA A 166 -2.78 -3.19 -20.95
CA ALA A 166 -1.37 -3.02 -21.30
C ALA A 166 -1.18 -2.28 -22.64
N LYS A 167 -2.04 -2.55 -23.63
CA LYS A 167 -2.02 -1.84 -24.92
C LYS A 167 -2.52 -0.41 -24.77
N ARG A 168 -3.66 -0.22 -24.13
CA ARG A 168 -4.31 1.10 -23.95
C ARG A 168 -3.46 2.08 -23.16
N PHE A 169 -2.75 1.60 -22.14
CA PHE A 169 -1.98 2.41 -21.19
C PHE A 169 -0.47 2.19 -21.31
N ASN A 170 0.02 1.68 -22.45
CA ASN A 170 1.42 1.27 -22.65
C ASN A 170 2.44 2.32 -22.13
N SER A 171 2.25 3.58 -22.48
CA SER A 171 3.17 4.68 -22.12
C SER A 171 3.26 4.97 -20.63
N LYS A 172 2.31 4.49 -19.82
CA LYS A 172 2.33 4.59 -18.35
C LYS A 172 3.25 3.53 -17.73
N PHE A 173 3.63 2.50 -18.49
CA PHE A 173 4.49 1.41 -18.03
C PHE A 173 5.92 1.55 -18.57
N THR A 174 6.87 1.06 -17.78
CA THR A 174 8.24 0.83 -18.25
C THR A 174 8.51 -0.62 -18.60
N HIS A 175 7.85 -1.53 -17.86
CA HIS A 175 8.02 -2.96 -18.00
C HIS A 175 6.65 -3.64 -17.90
N LEU A 176 6.40 -4.58 -18.80
CA LEU A 176 5.22 -5.44 -18.82
C LEU A 176 5.70 -6.87 -18.58
N ALA A 177 5.18 -7.52 -17.54
CA ALA A 177 5.57 -8.86 -17.12
C ALA A 177 4.42 -9.85 -17.28
N PRO A 178 4.22 -10.38 -18.50
CA PRO A 178 3.24 -11.43 -18.69
C PRO A 178 3.65 -12.70 -17.95
N VAL A 179 2.68 -13.32 -17.28
CA VAL A 179 2.87 -14.48 -16.41
C VAL A 179 2.67 -15.76 -17.23
N TRP A 180 3.74 -16.19 -17.90
CA TRP A 180 3.67 -17.30 -18.86
C TRP A 180 4.48 -18.53 -18.46
N TYR A 181 5.63 -18.36 -17.81
CA TYR A 181 6.65 -19.40 -17.77
C TYR A 181 6.92 -19.98 -16.39
N ASP A 182 7.15 -21.30 -16.36
CA ASP A 182 7.72 -22.02 -15.23
C ASP A 182 8.96 -22.79 -15.67
N LEU A 183 10.06 -22.69 -14.93
CA LEU A 183 11.24 -23.53 -15.12
C LEU A 183 11.20 -24.68 -14.12
N LYS A 184 10.89 -25.88 -14.61
CA LYS A 184 10.62 -27.09 -13.81
C LYS A 184 11.71 -28.15 -13.95
N SER A 185 11.76 -29.05 -12.98
CA SER A 185 12.53 -30.29 -13.06
C SER A 185 11.67 -31.39 -13.70
N GLN A 186 12.18 -32.03 -14.77
CA GLN A 186 11.58 -33.21 -15.38
C GLN A 186 12.59 -34.36 -15.32
N GLY A 187 12.45 -35.21 -14.30
CA GLY A 187 13.46 -36.21 -13.95
C GLY A 187 14.80 -35.53 -13.64
N SER A 188 15.86 -35.92 -14.34
CA SER A 188 17.20 -35.31 -14.22
C SER A 188 17.41 -34.08 -15.12
N SER A 189 16.38 -33.69 -15.88
CA SER A 189 16.41 -32.60 -16.85
C SER A 189 15.66 -31.36 -16.35
N LEU A 190 15.85 -30.24 -17.04
CA LEU A 190 15.14 -28.98 -16.81
C LEU A 190 14.36 -28.64 -18.07
N VAL A 191 13.15 -28.14 -17.89
CA VAL A 191 12.25 -27.70 -18.96
C VAL A 191 11.66 -26.35 -18.59
N LEU A 192 11.66 -25.44 -19.56
CA LEU A 192 10.95 -24.18 -19.48
C LEU A 192 9.57 -24.38 -20.12
N GLU A 193 8.54 -24.48 -19.30
CA GLU A 193 7.16 -24.66 -19.74
C GLU A 193 6.46 -23.31 -19.90
N GLY A 194 5.37 -23.29 -20.68
CA GLY A 194 4.49 -22.12 -20.78
C GLY A 194 4.62 -21.30 -22.06
N ARG A 195 5.54 -21.66 -22.98
CA ARG A 195 5.68 -20.98 -24.30
C ARG A 195 4.37 -20.88 -25.08
N HIS A 196 3.45 -21.84 -24.91
CA HIS A 196 2.12 -21.81 -25.56
C HIS A 196 1.23 -20.64 -25.12
N ASN A 197 1.53 -19.99 -23.99
CA ASN A 197 0.83 -18.78 -23.53
C ASN A 197 1.40 -17.50 -24.15
N ALA A 198 2.58 -17.57 -24.79
CA ALA A 198 3.21 -16.40 -25.40
C ALA A 198 2.43 -15.95 -26.63
N ASP A 199 2.05 -14.67 -26.66
CA ASP A 199 1.33 -14.05 -27.77
C ASP A 199 2.24 -13.06 -28.50
N MET A 200 2.80 -13.51 -29.63
CA MET A 200 3.68 -12.69 -30.48
C MET A 200 2.92 -11.57 -31.20
N GLY A 201 1.63 -11.74 -31.46
CA GLY A 201 0.77 -10.70 -32.03
C GLY A 201 0.62 -9.55 -31.03
N TRP A 202 0.29 -9.87 -29.78
CA TRP A 202 0.20 -8.91 -28.69
C TRP A 202 1.52 -8.16 -28.45
N ILE A 203 2.66 -8.86 -28.43
CA ILE A 203 3.98 -8.21 -28.32
C ILE A 203 4.23 -7.24 -29.48
N SER A 204 3.89 -7.65 -30.71
CA SER A 204 4.00 -6.79 -31.90
C SER A 204 3.13 -5.54 -31.79
N GLU A 205 1.91 -5.66 -31.28
CA GLU A 205 1.01 -4.53 -31.03
C GLU A 205 1.57 -3.58 -29.97
N LEU A 206 2.05 -4.10 -28.83
CA LEU A 206 2.63 -3.29 -27.76
C LEU A 206 3.76 -2.39 -28.28
N ARG A 207 4.67 -2.97 -29.08
CA ARG A 207 5.81 -2.26 -29.67
C ARG A 207 5.43 -1.16 -30.65
N LYS A 208 4.22 -1.23 -31.24
CA LYS A 208 3.69 -0.16 -32.10
C LYS A 208 3.09 0.99 -31.28
N THR A 209 2.60 0.69 -30.09
CA THR A 209 1.85 1.62 -29.23
C THR A 209 2.69 2.31 -28.15
N GLY A 210 3.91 1.83 -27.90
CA GLY A 210 4.83 2.46 -26.97
C GLY A 210 6.11 1.66 -26.73
N ASP A 211 6.89 2.10 -25.74
CA ASP A 211 8.27 1.66 -25.49
C ASP A 211 8.43 0.70 -24.31
N ALA A 212 7.33 0.29 -23.67
CA ALA A 212 7.38 -0.61 -22.53
C ALA A 212 8.08 -1.93 -22.88
N ARG A 213 9.05 -2.31 -22.05
CA ARG A 213 9.83 -3.55 -22.24
C ARG A 213 9.00 -4.76 -21.84
N VAL A 214 9.04 -5.83 -22.63
CA VAL A 214 8.32 -7.07 -22.32
C VAL A 214 9.26 -8.06 -21.64
N LEU A 215 9.03 -8.30 -20.35
CA LEU A 215 9.85 -9.16 -19.48
C LEU A 215 8.97 -10.28 -18.89
N PRO A 216 8.72 -11.40 -19.61
CA PRO A 216 7.88 -12.46 -19.08
C PRO A 216 8.36 -12.96 -17.71
N ARG A 217 7.41 -13.21 -16.81
CA ARG A 217 7.70 -13.79 -15.51
C ARG A 217 8.06 -15.26 -15.68
N VAL A 218 9.18 -15.66 -15.10
CA VAL A 218 9.63 -17.05 -14.97
C VAL A 218 9.61 -17.43 -13.50
N VAL A 219 8.77 -18.41 -13.13
CA VAL A 219 8.84 -19.03 -11.79
C VAL A 219 9.85 -20.16 -11.82
N LEU A 220 10.78 -20.15 -10.88
CA LEU A 220 11.76 -21.22 -10.75
C LEU A 220 11.22 -22.31 -9.81
N GLU A 221 10.57 -23.32 -10.40
CA GLU A 221 9.99 -24.46 -9.69
C GLU A 221 10.90 -25.69 -9.65
N ALA A 222 12.02 -25.67 -10.39
CA ALA A 222 13.02 -26.74 -10.35
C ALA A 222 13.55 -26.98 -8.93
N PHE A 223 13.82 -28.24 -8.60
CA PHE A 223 14.29 -28.60 -7.27
C PHE A 223 15.62 -27.88 -6.94
N PRO A 224 15.67 -27.08 -5.87
CA PRO A 224 16.75 -26.13 -5.66
C PRO A 224 18.09 -26.79 -5.38
N LYS A 225 18.12 -27.93 -4.69
CA LYS A 225 19.37 -28.64 -4.39
C LYS A 225 20.03 -29.15 -5.66
N GLU A 226 19.27 -29.77 -6.55
CA GLU A 226 19.73 -30.31 -7.83
C GLU A 226 20.20 -29.21 -8.76
N LEU A 227 19.43 -28.11 -8.83
CA LEU A 227 19.73 -26.96 -9.67
C LEU A 227 20.99 -26.22 -9.20
N LEU A 228 21.04 -25.85 -7.92
CA LEU A 228 22.04 -24.91 -7.40
C LEU A 228 23.39 -25.56 -7.13
N THR A 229 23.45 -26.84 -6.75
CA THR A 229 24.73 -27.51 -6.45
C THR A 229 25.48 -27.94 -7.71
N LYS A 230 24.77 -28.26 -8.80
CA LYS A 230 25.38 -28.81 -10.02
C LYS A 230 25.61 -27.70 -11.05
N LYS A 231 26.88 -27.37 -11.33
CA LYS A 231 27.26 -26.37 -12.36
C LYS A 231 26.58 -26.62 -13.72
N LYS A 232 26.48 -27.89 -14.14
CA LYS A 232 25.78 -28.28 -15.37
C LYS A 232 24.30 -27.89 -15.37
N GLN A 233 23.61 -28.04 -14.23
CA GLN A 233 22.18 -27.69 -14.11
C GLN A 233 21.99 -26.18 -14.08
N ARG A 234 22.83 -25.43 -13.34
CA ARG A 234 22.82 -23.95 -13.39
C ARG A 234 22.99 -23.42 -14.81
N ASN A 235 24.00 -23.93 -15.53
CA ASN A 235 24.24 -23.54 -16.92
C ASN A 235 23.05 -23.91 -17.83
N LYS A 236 22.43 -25.08 -17.62
CA LYS A 236 21.25 -25.48 -18.40
C LYS A 236 20.06 -24.55 -18.16
N ALA A 237 19.77 -24.20 -16.91
CA ALA A 237 18.72 -23.25 -16.57
C ALA A 237 18.95 -21.88 -17.23
N ILE A 238 20.17 -21.34 -17.10
CA ILE A 238 20.56 -20.06 -17.71
C ILE A 238 20.37 -20.13 -19.23
N ASN A 239 20.88 -21.18 -19.88
CA ASN A 239 20.78 -21.33 -21.32
C ASN A 239 19.33 -21.42 -21.80
N LEU A 240 18.45 -22.13 -21.08
CA LEU A 240 17.03 -22.22 -21.41
C LEU A 240 16.38 -20.83 -21.39
N ILE A 241 16.58 -20.06 -20.32
CA ILE A 241 16.01 -18.72 -20.16
C ILE A 241 16.55 -17.75 -21.23
N VAL A 242 17.87 -17.72 -21.42
CA VAL A 242 18.50 -16.81 -22.38
C VAL A 242 18.11 -17.16 -23.82
N SER A 243 18.02 -18.45 -24.16
CA SER A 243 17.59 -18.86 -25.50
C SER A 243 16.13 -18.50 -25.75
N GLU A 244 15.25 -18.68 -24.77
CA GLU A 244 13.85 -18.24 -24.86
C GLU A 244 13.75 -16.73 -25.16
N CYS A 245 14.50 -15.90 -24.42
CA CYS A 245 14.49 -14.46 -24.64
C CYS A 245 14.92 -14.09 -26.06
N LYS A 246 15.95 -14.77 -26.59
CA LYS A 246 16.45 -14.53 -27.94
C LYS A 246 15.46 -15.00 -29.01
N GLU A 247 14.91 -16.20 -28.86
CA GLU A 247 13.99 -16.81 -29.83
C GLU A 247 12.67 -16.06 -29.92
N MET A 248 12.13 -15.64 -28.77
CA MET A 248 10.86 -14.93 -28.69
C MET A 248 11.03 -13.41 -28.75
N GLY A 249 12.28 -12.92 -28.80
CA GLY A 249 12.61 -11.51 -28.82
C GLY A 249 12.12 -10.75 -27.59
N TYR A 250 12.20 -11.32 -26.38
CA TYR A 250 11.86 -10.62 -25.14
C TYR A 250 12.94 -9.61 -24.75
N ASP A 251 12.57 -8.61 -23.94
CA ASP A 251 13.48 -7.57 -23.45
C ASP A 251 14.16 -7.97 -22.12
N GLY A 252 13.95 -9.20 -21.66
CA GLY A 252 14.45 -9.73 -20.40
C GLY A 252 13.44 -10.65 -19.72
N ILE A 253 13.59 -10.85 -18.41
CA ILE A 253 12.63 -11.59 -17.58
C ILE A 253 12.42 -10.96 -16.21
N VAL A 254 11.28 -11.29 -15.61
CA VAL A 254 11.08 -11.18 -14.16
C VAL A 254 11.25 -12.57 -13.55
N LEU A 255 12.28 -12.77 -12.72
CA LEU A 255 12.55 -14.07 -12.10
C LEU A 255 11.95 -14.14 -10.70
N GLU A 256 11.13 -15.17 -10.46
CA GLU A 256 10.60 -15.50 -9.14
C GLU A 256 11.16 -16.83 -8.63
N SER A 257 12.10 -16.77 -7.69
CA SER A 257 12.67 -17.96 -7.05
C SER A 257 12.79 -17.87 -5.53
N TRP A 258 12.87 -16.66 -4.96
CA TRP A 258 13.13 -16.48 -3.53
C TRP A 258 12.08 -17.15 -2.63
N SER A 259 10.79 -16.91 -2.90
CA SER A 259 9.67 -17.49 -2.14
C SER A 259 9.68 -19.02 -2.19
N ARG A 260 9.98 -19.60 -3.36
CA ARG A 260 10.11 -21.05 -3.54
C ARG A 260 11.29 -21.60 -2.75
N TRP A 261 12.44 -20.96 -2.84
CA TRP A 261 13.64 -21.36 -2.09
C TRP A 261 13.44 -21.24 -0.57
N ALA A 262 12.72 -20.22 -0.11
CA ALA A 262 12.30 -20.09 1.29
C ALA A 262 11.39 -21.26 1.70
N GLY A 263 10.39 -21.61 0.88
CA GLY A 263 9.49 -22.75 1.12
C GLY A 263 10.22 -24.10 1.17
N TYR A 264 11.28 -24.29 0.38
CA TYR A 264 12.17 -25.46 0.46
C TYR A 264 13.16 -25.42 1.64
N GLY A 265 13.20 -24.32 2.39
CA GLY A 265 14.10 -24.14 3.53
C GLY A 265 15.58 -23.95 3.15
N ILE A 266 15.93 -23.82 1.87
CA ILE A 266 17.35 -23.76 1.45
C ILE A 266 18.02 -22.44 1.80
N LEU A 267 17.25 -21.39 2.07
CA LEU A 267 17.78 -20.07 2.46
C LEU A 267 18.28 -20.03 3.91
N HIS A 268 17.98 -21.05 4.72
CA HIS A 268 18.51 -21.22 6.07
C HIS A 268 19.94 -21.78 6.08
N ASP A 269 20.35 -22.45 5.00
CA ASP A 269 21.71 -22.95 4.84
C ASP A 269 22.57 -21.86 4.14
N PRO A 270 23.63 -21.34 4.80
CA PRO A 270 24.45 -20.27 4.23
C PRO A 270 25.14 -20.63 2.90
N ASN A 271 25.52 -21.90 2.72
CA ASN A 271 26.15 -22.35 1.48
C ASN A 271 25.12 -22.40 0.34
N MET A 272 23.92 -22.92 0.62
CA MET A 272 22.84 -22.95 -0.37
C MET A 272 22.35 -21.54 -0.72
N ARG A 273 22.25 -20.63 0.26
CA ARG A 273 21.95 -19.21 0.01
C ARG A 273 23.01 -18.56 -0.87
N SER A 274 24.30 -18.81 -0.59
CA SER A 274 25.40 -18.31 -1.42
C SER A 274 25.31 -18.82 -2.87
N LEU A 275 25.02 -20.11 -3.06
CA LEU A 275 24.80 -20.70 -4.38
C LEU A 275 23.57 -20.11 -5.10
N ALA A 276 22.51 -19.83 -4.36
CA ALA A 276 21.31 -19.16 -4.87
C ALA A 276 21.65 -17.76 -5.39
N LEU A 277 22.29 -16.92 -4.58
CA LEU A 277 22.73 -15.58 -5.00
C LEU A 277 23.72 -15.63 -6.17
N GLN A 278 24.65 -16.59 -6.16
CA GLN A 278 25.58 -16.79 -7.27
C GLN A 278 24.85 -17.16 -8.57
N PHE A 279 23.81 -17.99 -8.51
CA PHE A 279 23.00 -18.32 -9.67
C PHE A 279 22.30 -17.07 -10.25
N ILE A 280 21.71 -16.22 -9.40
CA ILE A 280 21.10 -14.96 -9.85
C ILE A 280 22.13 -14.07 -10.56
N LYS A 281 23.35 -13.94 -9.99
CA LYS A 281 24.45 -13.19 -10.62
C LYS A 281 24.85 -13.75 -11.98
N GLN A 282 24.99 -15.07 -12.07
CA GLN A 282 25.34 -15.75 -13.32
C GLN A 282 24.27 -15.55 -14.39
N LEU A 283 22.99 -15.60 -14.03
CA LEU A 283 21.89 -15.34 -14.93
C LEU A 283 21.87 -13.88 -15.40
N GLY A 284 21.99 -12.92 -14.48
CA GLY A 284 22.05 -11.50 -14.80
C GLY A 284 23.17 -11.19 -15.79
N HIS A 285 24.39 -11.65 -15.50
CA HIS A 285 25.52 -11.49 -16.42
C HIS A 285 25.26 -12.12 -17.79
N ALA A 286 24.66 -13.30 -17.84
CA ALA A 286 24.35 -13.98 -19.10
C ALA A 286 23.32 -13.22 -19.94
N LEU A 287 22.28 -12.64 -19.31
CA LEU A 287 21.29 -11.80 -19.97
C LEU A 287 21.94 -10.50 -20.49
N HIS A 288 22.70 -9.79 -19.65
CA HIS A 288 23.37 -8.54 -20.04
C HIS A 288 24.44 -8.72 -21.12
N SER A 289 25.01 -9.92 -21.25
CA SER A 289 26.02 -10.25 -22.26
C SER A 289 25.43 -10.60 -23.62
N VAL A 290 24.09 -10.68 -23.76
CA VAL A 290 23.47 -10.92 -25.05
C VAL A 290 23.62 -9.67 -25.93
N SER A 291 24.22 -9.85 -27.10
CA SER A 291 24.30 -8.79 -28.11
C SER A 291 22.92 -8.61 -28.77
N SER A 292 22.28 -7.49 -28.46
CA SER A 292 20.98 -7.05 -28.99
C SER A 292 20.91 -5.53 -28.97
N GLU A 293 19.95 -4.94 -29.68
CA GLU A 293 19.75 -3.48 -29.71
C GLU A 293 19.51 -2.88 -28.31
N ARG A 294 18.81 -3.64 -27.46
CA ARG A 294 18.61 -3.34 -26.04
C ARG A 294 19.19 -4.49 -25.21
N SER A 295 19.98 -4.17 -24.18
CA SER A 295 20.44 -5.16 -23.21
C SER A 295 19.24 -5.82 -22.52
N LEU A 296 19.25 -7.15 -22.43
CA LEU A 296 18.21 -7.94 -21.78
C LEU A 296 18.25 -7.71 -20.27
N GLN A 297 17.10 -7.43 -19.67
CA GLN A 297 17.03 -7.09 -18.26
C GLN A 297 16.63 -8.27 -17.36
N LEU A 298 17.08 -8.20 -16.12
CA LEU A 298 16.66 -9.12 -15.06
C LEU A 298 16.02 -8.34 -13.92
N ILE A 299 14.72 -8.50 -13.72
CA ILE A 299 14.04 -8.05 -12.50
C ILE A 299 13.90 -9.26 -11.58
N TYR A 300 14.20 -9.10 -10.29
CA TYR A 300 14.13 -10.17 -9.31
C TYR A 300 12.98 -9.97 -8.32
N VAL A 301 12.11 -10.97 -8.15
CA VAL A 301 11.01 -10.90 -7.18
C VAL A 301 11.53 -11.17 -5.78
N ILE A 302 11.21 -10.28 -4.84
CA ILE A 302 11.57 -10.40 -3.43
C ILE A 302 10.34 -10.23 -2.54
N GLY A 303 10.34 -10.97 -1.43
CA GLY A 303 9.29 -10.87 -0.40
C GLY A 303 9.63 -9.81 0.66
N PRO A 304 8.61 -9.28 1.35
CA PRO A 304 8.82 -8.51 2.58
C PRO A 304 9.35 -9.45 3.69
N PRO A 305 10.05 -8.92 4.70
CA PRO A 305 10.46 -9.71 5.85
C PRO A 305 9.24 -10.23 6.62
N HIS A 306 9.37 -11.43 7.21
CA HIS A 306 8.27 -12.09 7.92
C HIS A 306 7.94 -11.46 9.29
N SER A 307 8.79 -10.57 9.81
CA SER A 307 8.59 -9.93 11.11
C SER A 307 9.07 -8.48 11.10
N GLU A 308 8.79 -7.75 12.18
CA GLU A 308 9.27 -6.35 12.36
C GLU A 308 10.80 -6.22 12.38
N LYS A 309 11.51 -7.34 12.52
CA LYS A 309 12.97 -7.41 12.43
C LYS A 309 13.35 -8.37 11.31
N LEU A 310 14.47 -8.08 10.65
CA LEU A 310 15.05 -9.01 9.69
C LEU A 310 15.49 -10.29 10.42
N GLN A 311 14.94 -11.41 10.00
CA GLN A 311 15.43 -12.73 10.34
C GLN A 311 16.61 -13.08 9.44
N GLN A 312 17.47 -13.99 9.89
CA GLN A 312 18.69 -14.38 9.18
C GLN A 312 18.44 -14.85 7.72
N HIS A 313 17.26 -15.39 7.45
CA HIS A 313 16.89 -15.95 6.15
C HIS A 313 16.01 -15.01 5.30
N ASP A 314 15.51 -13.90 5.86
CA ASP A 314 14.79 -12.88 5.11
C ASP A 314 15.71 -12.27 4.03
N PHE A 315 15.13 -11.75 2.94
CA PHE A 315 15.89 -10.96 1.98
C PHE A 315 16.27 -9.64 2.65
N GLY A 316 17.58 -9.37 2.78
CA GLY A 316 18.08 -8.22 3.54
C GLY A 316 18.91 -7.23 2.72
N PRO A 317 19.41 -6.16 3.38
CA PRO A 317 20.27 -5.15 2.75
C PRO A 317 21.53 -5.73 2.08
N GLU A 318 22.13 -6.76 2.68
CA GLU A 318 23.33 -7.38 2.13
C GLU A 318 23.03 -8.17 0.84
N ASP A 319 21.89 -8.87 0.76
CA ASP A 319 21.48 -9.54 -0.48
C ASP A 319 21.18 -8.51 -1.57
N LEU A 320 20.42 -7.46 -1.22
CA LEU A 320 20.10 -6.33 -2.11
C LEU A 320 21.37 -5.72 -2.71
N LYS A 321 22.34 -5.40 -1.86
CA LYS A 321 23.64 -4.86 -2.27
C LYS A 321 24.43 -5.87 -3.11
N SER A 322 24.43 -7.14 -2.72
CA SER A 322 25.18 -8.17 -3.43
C SER A 322 24.68 -8.41 -4.86
N LEU A 323 23.38 -8.25 -5.10
CA LEU A 323 22.72 -8.46 -6.40
C LEU A 323 22.60 -7.18 -7.23
N ALA A 324 22.90 -6.01 -6.64
CA ALA A 324 22.67 -4.70 -7.22
C ALA A 324 23.21 -4.54 -8.65
N ASP A 325 24.37 -5.11 -8.96
CA ASP A 325 24.99 -4.99 -10.28
C ASP A 325 24.53 -6.05 -11.27
N ALA A 326 23.90 -7.12 -10.79
CA ALA A 326 23.44 -8.23 -11.62
C ALA A 326 21.96 -8.13 -12.03
N VAL A 327 21.17 -7.31 -11.34
CA VAL A 327 19.73 -7.14 -11.62
C VAL A 327 19.41 -5.68 -11.94
N ASP A 328 18.38 -5.47 -12.75
CA ASP A 328 17.88 -4.17 -13.19
C ASP A 328 16.79 -3.63 -12.27
N GLY A 329 16.14 -4.52 -11.51
CA GLY A 329 15.14 -4.14 -10.51
C GLY A 329 14.81 -5.28 -9.55
N PHE A 330 14.14 -4.92 -8.46
CA PHE A 330 13.62 -5.81 -7.44
C PHE A 330 12.12 -5.57 -7.32
N SER A 331 11.30 -6.53 -7.75
CA SER A 331 9.85 -6.48 -7.57
C SER A 331 9.53 -6.90 -6.14
N LEU A 332 9.25 -5.94 -5.26
CA LEU A 332 8.99 -6.17 -3.85
C LEU A 332 7.50 -6.41 -3.60
N MET A 333 7.14 -7.58 -3.10
CA MET A 333 5.74 -7.98 -2.84
C MET A 333 5.17 -7.35 -1.55
N THR A 334 5.05 -6.02 -1.50
CA THR A 334 4.47 -5.27 -0.36
C THR A 334 2.93 -5.27 -0.35
N TYR A 335 2.34 -6.45 -0.46
CA TYR A 335 0.91 -6.73 -0.34
C TYR A 335 0.71 -8.14 0.27
N ASP A 336 -0.54 -8.58 0.42
CA ASP A 336 -0.93 -9.80 1.15
C ASP A 336 -0.49 -9.82 2.62
N PHE A 337 -0.59 -8.65 3.28
CA PHE A 337 -0.33 -8.53 4.72
C PHE A 337 -1.34 -9.34 5.55
N SER A 338 -2.61 -9.26 5.19
CA SER A 338 -3.72 -9.98 5.83
C SER A 338 -4.12 -11.23 5.06
N ASN A 339 -4.73 -12.18 5.76
CA ASN A 339 -5.21 -13.44 5.20
C ASN A 339 -6.53 -13.86 5.86
N PRO A 340 -7.25 -14.88 5.36
CA PRO A 340 -8.55 -15.29 5.90
C PRO A 340 -8.56 -15.64 7.41
N HIS A 341 -7.42 -16.02 7.98
CA HIS A 341 -7.32 -16.31 9.42
C HIS A 341 -7.10 -15.06 10.28
N SER A 342 -6.65 -13.96 9.67
CA SER A 342 -6.46 -12.65 10.30
C SER A 342 -6.88 -11.53 9.33
N PRO A 343 -8.20 -11.36 9.08
CA PRO A 343 -8.73 -10.36 8.17
C PRO A 343 -8.27 -8.94 8.47
N GLY A 344 -8.02 -8.16 7.43
CA GLY A 344 -7.50 -6.80 7.57
C GLY A 344 -7.03 -6.19 6.25
N PRO A 345 -6.34 -5.03 6.31
CA PRO A 345 -5.81 -4.32 5.14
C PRO A 345 -4.86 -5.19 4.30
N ASN A 346 -4.87 -4.95 2.98
CA ASN A 346 -4.02 -5.67 2.03
C ASN A 346 -2.53 -5.34 2.21
N ALA A 347 -2.22 -4.07 2.43
CA ALA A 347 -0.87 -3.53 2.39
C ALA A 347 -0.71 -2.29 3.29
N PRO A 348 -0.73 -2.41 4.63
CA PRO A 348 -0.67 -1.25 5.53
C PRO A 348 0.51 -0.32 5.23
N LEU A 349 0.25 0.98 5.11
CA LEU A 349 1.28 1.97 4.78
C LEU A 349 2.44 2.02 5.79
N LYS A 350 2.15 1.83 7.09
CA LYS A 350 3.20 1.70 8.12
C LYS A 350 4.10 0.48 7.90
N TRP A 351 3.52 -0.64 7.49
CA TRP A 351 4.27 -1.86 7.23
C TRP A 351 5.15 -1.71 5.98
N ILE A 352 4.62 -1.12 4.90
CA ILE A 352 5.39 -0.76 3.70
C ILE A 352 6.62 0.08 4.08
N ARG A 353 6.43 1.13 4.90
CA ARG A 353 7.52 1.99 5.39
C ARG A 353 8.58 1.19 6.16
N SER A 354 8.15 0.36 7.09
CA SER A 354 9.07 -0.48 7.87
C SER A 354 9.85 -1.45 6.98
N THR A 355 9.20 -2.08 6.00
CA THR A 355 9.87 -2.97 5.04
C THR A 355 10.94 -2.24 4.23
N LEU A 356 10.65 -1.04 3.72
CA LEU A 356 11.64 -0.24 2.98
C LEU A 356 12.80 0.22 3.88
N GLN A 357 12.52 0.58 5.14
CA GLN A 357 13.55 0.92 6.13
C GLN A 357 14.48 -0.26 6.41
N LEU A 358 13.91 -1.45 6.62
CA LEU A 358 14.67 -2.67 6.86
C LEU A 358 15.55 -3.05 5.66
N LEU A 359 15.01 -2.99 4.43
CA LEU A 359 15.74 -3.32 3.21
C LEU A 359 16.87 -2.34 2.89
N ARG A 360 16.69 -1.06 3.23
CA ARG A 360 17.71 -0.03 3.01
C ARG A 360 18.83 -0.07 4.06
N GLY A 361 18.55 -0.56 5.27
CA GLY A 361 19.50 -0.55 6.37
C GLY A 361 19.91 0.87 6.79
N THR A 362 21.02 1.00 7.52
CA THR A 362 21.47 2.26 8.15
C THR A 362 22.39 3.11 7.27
N THR A 363 22.74 2.69 6.05
CA THR A 363 23.76 3.36 5.24
C THR A 363 23.17 4.42 4.28
N SER A 364 23.66 5.65 4.40
CA SER A 364 23.05 6.84 3.77
C SER A 364 23.33 7.00 2.26
N ASN A 365 24.53 6.68 1.78
CA ASN A 365 24.97 7.14 0.44
C ASN A 365 24.83 6.12 -0.71
N SER A 366 25.10 4.83 -0.51
CA SER A 366 24.96 3.81 -1.57
C SER A 366 23.51 3.38 -1.83
N VAL A 367 22.59 3.76 -0.94
CA VAL A 367 21.23 3.22 -0.93
C VAL A 367 20.24 4.13 -1.69
N ARG A 368 20.56 5.41 -1.90
CA ARG A 368 19.74 6.29 -2.77
C ARG A 368 19.74 5.85 -4.23
N THR A 369 20.88 5.37 -4.74
CA THR A 369 20.98 4.80 -6.09
C THR A 369 20.22 3.48 -6.22
N LEU A 370 20.19 2.68 -5.15
CA LEU A 370 19.41 1.44 -5.08
C LEU A 370 17.90 1.67 -5.02
N GLY A 371 17.43 2.81 -4.49
CA GLY A 371 16.01 3.15 -4.45
C GLY A 371 15.33 2.95 -5.81
N ARG A 372 15.94 3.45 -6.89
CA ARG A 372 15.39 3.32 -8.26
C ARG A 372 15.27 1.88 -8.75
N LYS A 373 16.01 0.93 -8.15
CA LYS A 373 15.93 -0.50 -8.45
C LYS A 373 14.88 -1.21 -7.60
N ILE A 374 14.34 -0.61 -6.55
CA ILE A 374 13.27 -1.21 -5.76
C ILE A 374 11.93 -0.81 -6.38
N PHE A 375 11.10 -1.79 -6.72
CA PHE A 375 9.74 -1.58 -7.22
C PHE A 375 8.76 -1.95 -6.11
N LEU A 376 8.14 -0.94 -5.50
CA LEU A 376 7.16 -1.09 -4.44
C LEU A 376 5.90 -1.76 -4.99
N GLY A 377 5.53 -2.92 -4.43
CA GLY A 377 4.37 -3.69 -4.83
C GLY A 377 3.05 -3.01 -4.46
N ILE A 378 2.15 -2.90 -5.43
CA ILE A 378 0.79 -2.39 -5.29
C ILE A 378 -0.19 -3.45 -5.83
N ASN A 379 -1.13 -3.87 -4.99
CA ASN A 379 -2.21 -4.76 -5.40
C ASN A 379 -3.32 -3.98 -6.10
N PHE A 380 -3.83 -4.52 -7.22
CA PHE A 380 -5.03 -4.04 -7.93
C PHE A 380 -6.25 -4.94 -7.71
N TYR A 381 -6.08 -6.03 -6.97
CA TYR A 381 -7.16 -6.82 -6.37
C TYR A 381 -7.42 -6.39 -4.93
N GLY A 382 -8.56 -6.79 -4.39
CA GLY A 382 -8.88 -6.67 -2.96
C GLY A 382 -9.13 -8.04 -2.34
N ASN A 383 -9.58 -8.05 -1.10
CA ASN A 383 -10.04 -9.25 -0.41
C ASN A 383 -11.43 -9.03 0.17
N ASP A 384 -12.27 -10.07 0.10
CA ASP A 384 -13.53 -10.19 0.82
C ASP A 384 -13.38 -11.31 1.85
N PHE A 385 -13.34 -10.94 3.13
CA PHE A 385 -13.13 -11.86 4.24
C PHE A 385 -14.42 -12.12 5.01
N ILE A 386 -14.65 -13.38 5.36
CA ILE A 386 -15.75 -13.79 6.25
C ILE A 386 -15.29 -13.64 7.70
N LEU A 387 -16.00 -12.82 8.48
CA LEU A 387 -15.68 -12.53 9.90
C LEU A 387 -16.39 -13.46 10.89
N SER A 388 -17.53 -14.03 10.50
CA SER A 388 -18.37 -14.90 11.33
C SER A 388 -18.20 -16.37 10.91
N GLY A 389 -18.21 -17.32 11.86
CA GLY A 389 -18.22 -18.76 11.54
C GLY A 389 -16.86 -19.32 11.09
N ASP A 390 -16.88 -20.24 10.13
CA ASP A 390 -15.67 -20.84 9.54
C ASP A 390 -14.89 -19.79 8.76
N ARG A 391 -13.76 -19.37 9.33
CA ARG A 391 -12.82 -18.38 8.77
C ARG A 391 -12.56 -18.67 7.28
N GLY A 392 -12.84 -17.69 6.42
CA GLY A 392 -12.82 -17.86 4.97
C GLY A 392 -12.80 -16.53 4.22
N GLY A 393 -13.13 -16.60 2.93
CA GLY A 393 -12.98 -15.48 2.00
C GLY A 393 -11.66 -15.50 1.25
N GLY A 394 -11.46 -14.51 0.37
CA GLY A 394 -10.30 -14.47 -0.50
C GLY A 394 -10.29 -13.29 -1.46
N ALA A 395 -9.40 -13.39 -2.45
CA ALA A 395 -9.17 -12.32 -3.40
C ALA A 395 -10.40 -12.03 -4.27
N ILE A 396 -10.68 -10.75 -4.48
CA ILE A 396 -11.73 -10.24 -5.34
C ILE A 396 -11.15 -9.30 -6.39
N THR A 397 -11.70 -9.35 -7.60
CA THR A 397 -11.34 -8.46 -8.71
C THR A 397 -12.22 -7.20 -8.70
N GLY A 398 -11.90 -6.23 -9.58
CA GLY A 398 -12.73 -5.04 -9.75
C GLY A 398 -14.16 -5.35 -10.15
N ARG A 399 -14.41 -6.42 -10.91
CA ARG A 399 -15.79 -6.85 -11.25
C ARG A 399 -16.56 -7.30 -10.02
N ASP A 400 -15.92 -8.13 -9.18
CA ASP A 400 -16.52 -8.64 -7.96
C ASP A 400 -16.80 -7.48 -6.99
N TYR A 401 -15.82 -6.57 -6.85
CA TYR A 401 -15.95 -5.36 -6.04
C TYR A 401 -17.13 -4.48 -6.48
N LEU A 402 -17.25 -4.16 -7.78
CA LEU A 402 -18.36 -3.36 -8.29
C LEU A 402 -19.72 -4.05 -8.05
N SER A 403 -19.78 -5.38 -8.21
CA SER A 403 -20.99 -6.16 -7.92
C SER A 403 -21.40 -6.06 -6.44
N LEU A 404 -20.43 -6.08 -5.53
CA LEU A 404 -20.67 -5.87 -4.10
C LEU A 404 -21.18 -4.45 -3.80
N LEU A 405 -20.64 -3.43 -4.48
CA LEU A 405 -21.11 -2.04 -4.32
C LEU A 405 -22.55 -1.87 -4.80
N GLU A 406 -22.92 -2.45 -5.94
CA GLU A 406 -24.27 -2.41 -6.49
C GLU A 406 -25.28 -3.12 -5.57
N LYS A 407 -24.92 -4.31 -5.08
CA LYS A 407 -25.79 -5.13 -4.21
C LYS A 407 -25.96 -4.51 -2.83
N HIS A 408 -24.87 -4.14 -2.17
CA HIS A 408 -24.88 -3.81 -0.74
C HIS A 408 -24.86 -2.32 -0.44
N ARG A 409 -24.52 -1.47 -1.42
CA ARG A 409 -24.50 0.01 -1.26
C ARG A 409 -23.80 0.46 0.03
N PRO A 410 -22.57 -0.03 0.28
CA PRO A 410 -21.96 0.05 1.60
C PRO A 410 -21.52 1.49 1.96
N ILE A 411 -21.34 1.71 3.26
CA ILE A 411 -20.67 2.90 3.78
C ILE A 411 -19.19 2.57 3.97
N PHE A 412 -18.31 3.32 3.32
CA PHE A 412 -16.87 3.13 3.45
C PHE A 412 -16.32 3.67 4.77
N GLN A 413 -15.31 2.99 5.27
CA GLN A 413 -14.50 3.42 6.40
C GLN A 413 -13.06 3.62 5.93
N TRP A 414 -12.47 4.75 6.32
CA TRP A 414 -11.07 5.06 6.08
C TRP A 414 -10.23 4.73 7.31
N GLU A 415 -9.32 3.77 7.21
CA GLU A 415 -8.38 3.45 8.29
C GLU A 415 -7.05 4.17 8.06
N LYS A 416 -6.80 5.21 8.85
CA LYS A 416 -5.68 6.14 8.65
C LYS A 416 -4.30 5.50 8.77
N ASN A 417 -4.12 4.43 9.56
CA ASN A 417 -2.79 3.85 9.79
C ASN A 417 -2.32 2.96 8.63
N SER A 418 -3.23 2.18 8.07
CA SER A 418 -3.04 1.35 6.89
C SER A 418 -3.13 2.16 5.61
N GLY A 419 -3.89 3.27 5.62
CA GLY A 419 -4.13 4.05 4.41
C GLY A 419 -4.98 3.26 3.41
N GLU A 420 -6.00 2.56 3.91
CA GLU A 420 -6.93 1.77 3.12
C GLU A 420 -8.37 2.06 3.49
N HIS A 421 -9.23 1.95 2.48
CA HIS A 421 -10.66 1.88 2.64
C HIS A 421 -11.09 0.45 2.89
N PHE A 422 -12.14 0.29 3.67
CA PHE A 422 -12.83 -0.98 3.81
C PHE A 422 -14.32 -0.73 4.06
N PHE A 423 -15.13 -1.77 3.89
CA PHE A 423 -16.51 -1.75 4.32
C PHE A 423 -16.92 -3.11 4.85
N PHE A 424 -18.05 -3.14 5.55
CA PHE A 424 -18.70 -4.37 5.98
C PHE A 424 -20.02 -4.55 5.26
N TYR A 425 -20.41 -5.80 5.05
CA TYR A 425 -21.77 -6.16 4.64
C TYR A 425 -22.16 -7.50 5.30
N SER A 426 -23.46 -7.82 5.28
CA SER A 426 -23.95 -9.16 5.60
C SER A 426 -24.42 -9.84 4.32
N ASP A 427 -24.06 -11.11 4.15
CA ASP A 427 -24.54 -11.93 3.02
C ASP A 427 -26.00 -12.38 3.24
N ASP A 428 -26.53 -13.15 2.30
CA ASP A 428 -27.94 -13.59 2.31
C ASP A 428 -28.26 -14.61 3.45
N VAL A 429 -27.23 -15.14 4.12
CA VAL A 429 -27.35 -16.06 5.27
C VAL A 429 -26.83 -15.43 6.57
N ASP A 430 -26.69 -14.10 6.60
CA ASP A 430 -26.27 -13.27 7.75
C ASP A 430 -24.82 -13.53 8.25
N ASN A 431 -23.94 -14.05 7.38
CA ASN A 431 -22.51 -13.98 7.65
C ASN A 431 -22.03 -12.54 7.46
N ARG A 432 -21.17 -12.08 8.37
CA ARG A 432 -20.58 -10.75 8.28
C ARG A 432 -19.29 -10.80 7.49
N HIS A 433 -19.15 -9.91 6.53
CA HIS A 433 -18.00 -9.78 5.66
C HIS A 433 -17.24 -8.47 5.90
N ALA A 434 -15.93 -8.48 5.64
CA ALA A 434 -15.09 -7.30 5.56
C ALA A 434 -14.35 -7.25 4.22
N VAL A 435 -14.55 -6.18 3.47
CA VAL A 435 -13.98 -6.02 2.13
C VAL A 435 -12.93 -4.92 2.15
N PHE A 436 -11.73 -5.26 1.68
CA PHE A 436 -10.61 -4.35 1.50
C PHE A 436 -10.23 -4.35 0.02
N TYR A 437 -10.57 -3.30 -0.72
CA TYR A 437 -10.22 -3.14 -2.13
C TYR A 437 -9.52 -1.79 -2.34
N PRO A 438 -8.48 -1.70 -3.20
CA PRO A 438 -7.78 -0.45 -3.45
C PRO A 438 -8.72 0.69 -3.88
N SER A 439 -8.44 1.90 -3.42
CA SER A 439 -9.10 3.13 -3.87
C SER A 439 -8.09 4.06 -4.52
N LEU A 440 -8.57 5.10 -5.20
CA LEU A 440 -7.69 6.16 -5.73
C LEU A 440 -6.82 6.76 -4.62
N MET A 441 -7.40 7.00 -3.44
CA MET A 441 -6.67 7.51 -2.28
C MET A 441 -5.62 6.52 -1.77
N SER A 442 -5.96 5.23 -1.64
CA SER A 442 -5.02 4.22 -1.15
C SER A 442 -3.83 4.03 -2.11
N ILE A 443 -4.09 4.03 -3.42
CA ILE A 443 -3.04 3.94 -4.45
C ILE A 443 -2.19 5.21 -4.44
N SER A 444 -2.81 6.40 -4.42
CA SER A 444 -2.09 7.69 -4.38
C SER A 444 -1.12 7.77 -3.20
N LEU A 445 -1.52 7.32 -2.00
CA LEU A 445 -0.61 7.29 -0.84
C LEU A 445 0.59 6.36 -1.03
N ARG A 446 0.41 5.23 -1.72
CA ARG A 446 1.50 4.28 -2.01
C ARG A 446 2.44 4.83 -3.08
N LEU A 447 1.89 5.51 -4.09
CA LEU A 447 2.69 6.23 -5.09
C LEU A 447 3.51 7.36 -4.45
N GLU A 448 2.91 8.15 -3.57
CA GLU A 448 3.61 9.20 -2.82
C GLU A 448 4.70 8.61 -1.93
N GLU A 449 4.41 7.51 -1.24
CA GLU A 449 5.42 6.80 -0.45
C GLU A 449 6.56 6.30 -1.33
N ALA A 450 6.27 5.56 -2.40
CA ALA A 450 7.29 5.09 -3.34
C ALA A 450 8.16 6.25 -3.87
N HIS A 451 7.54 7.38 -4.21
CA HIS A 451 8.25 8.59 -4.66
C HIS A 451 9.20 9.14 -3.59
N LYS A 452 8.78 9.22 -2.31
CA LYS A 452 9.64 9.65 -1.19
C LYS A 452 10.89 8.77 -1.04
N TRP A 453 10.76 7.48 -1.35
CA TRP A 453 11.87 6.54 -1.32
C TRP A 453 12.69 6.50 -2.61
N GLY A 454 12.26 7.20 -3.67
CA GLY A 454 12.85 7.14 -4.99
C GLY A 454 12.69 5.78 -5.67
N CYS A 455 11.70 5.00 -5.24
CA CYS A 455 11.37 3.67 -5.75
C CYS A 455 10.63 3.75 -7.07
N GLY A 456 10.71 2.69 -7.88
CA GLY A 456 9.65 2.38 -8.83
C GLY A 456 8.46 1.70 -8.13
N ILE A 457 7.51 1.21 -8.91
CA ILE A 457 6.38 0.40 -8.44
C ILE A 457 6.22 -0.87 -9.27
N SER A 458 5.66 -1.91 -8.68
CA SER A 458 5.20 -3.12 -9.36
C SER A 458 3.73 -3.38 -9.07
N ILE A 459 2.91 -3.61 -10.10
CA ILE A 459 1.46 -3.74 -9.96
C ILE A 459 1.03 -5.18 -10.19
N TRP A 460 0.41 -5.79 -9.18
CA TRP A 460 -0.21 -7.12 -9.26
C TRP A 460 -1.74 -7.05 -9.14
N GLU A 461 -2.51 -7.40 -10.16
CA GLU A 461 -2.12 -7.32 -11.58
C GLU A 461 -3.12 -6.43 -12.34
N ILE A 462 -2.72 -5.91 -13.50
CA ILE A 462 -3.44 -4.79 -14.12
C ILE A 462 -4.84 -5.14 -14.65
N GLY A 463 -5.16 -6.42 -14.84
CA GLY A 463 -6.49 -6.90 -15.20
C GLY A 463 -7.50 -6.89 -14.04
N GLN A 464 -7.05 -6.77 -12.79
CA GLN A 464 -7.90 -6.83 -11.58
C GLN A 464 -8.43 -5.47 -11.11
N GLY A 465 -7.84 -4.37 -11.59
CA GLY A 465 -8.14 -3.02 -11.15
C GLY A 465 -9.37 -2.37 -11.82
N LEU A 466 -9.59 -1.10 -11.48
CA LEU A 466 -10.54 -0.19 -12.13
C LEU A 466 -9.78 0.74 -13.09
N ASP A 467 -10.40 1.15 -14.21
CA ASP A 467 -9.70 1.90 -15.28
C ASP A 467 -9.14 3.24 -14.78
N TYR A 468 -9.89 3.95 -13.94
CA TYR A 468 -9.44 5.23 -13.39
C TYR A 468 -8.18 5.14 -12.50
N PHE A 469 -7.70 3.93 -12.14
CA PHE A 469 -6.44 3.78 -11.42
C PHE A 469 -5.24 4.13 -12.30
N PHE A 470 -5.33 3.90 -13.61
CA PHE A 470 -4.25 4.23 -14.55
C PHE A 470 -4.04 5.74 -14.68
N ASP A 471 -5.04 6.56 -14.35
CA ASP A 471 -4.91 8.02 -14.33
C ASP A 471 -4.01 8.55 -13.20
N LEU A 472 -3.67 7.72 -12.22
CA LEU A 472 -2.69 8.03 -11.18
C LEU A 472 -1.24 7.77 -11.65
N LEU A 473 -1.05 6.98 -12.71
CA LEU A 473 0.25 6.50 -13.18
C LEU A 473 0.92 7.43 -14.19
#